data_AF-A0A7Y7WIK6-F1
#
_entry.id   AF-A0A7Y7WIK6-F1
#
_cell.length_a   1.000
_cell.length_b   1.000
_cell.length_c   1.000
_cell.angle_alpha   90.00
_cell.angle_beta   90.00
_cell.angle_gamma   90.00
#
_symmetry.space_group_name_H-M   'P 1'
#
loop_
_entity.id
_entity.type
_entity.pdbx_description
1 polymer ?
#
loop_
_entity_poly.entity_id
_entity_poly.type
_entity_poly.pdbx_seq_one_letter_code
_entity_poly.pdbx_strand_id
1 'polypeptide(L)'
;MGLSVNLSVRYINALRQMPQYHCNVDSSGPLTHALTGVRVSPTGELHDENDTVGILAVEFPGGHKIEVNAFSFFQIALKEAAEIEISTAPGDFGIREGKQTPVQLRITQLGEHLRRKHSLDE
;
A
#
# COMPACT_ATOMS: atom_id res chain seq x y z
N MET A 1 -4.10 -0.26 29.76
CA MET A 1 -2.94 0.54 29.33
C MET A 1 -2.51 0.00 27.99
N GLY A 2 -2.77 0.71 26.90
CA GLY A 2 -2.28 0.29 25.58
C GLY A 2 -0.79 0.60 25.50
N LEU A 3 0.02 -0.41 25.18
CA LEU A 3 1.45 -0.25 24.90
C LEU A 3 1.62 0.82 23.80
N SER A 4 2.39 1.86 24.08
CA SER A 4 2.64 2.95 23.16
C SER A 4 3.67 2.48 22.14
N VAL A 5 3.22 1.97 21.00
CA VAL A 5 4.13 1.40 19.99
C VAL A 5 4.94 2.49 19.27
N ASN A 6 6.22 2.20 19.02
CA ASN A 6 7.16 3.04 18.25
C ASN A 6 6.51 3.68 17.01
N LEU A 7 6.84 4.94 16.71
CA LEU A 7 6.26 5.70 15.61
C LEU A 7 6.43 5.02 14.24
N SER A 8 7.59 4.39 13.98
CA SER A 8 7.84 3.65 12.74
C SER A 8 6.86 2.50 12.55
N VAL A 9 6.54 1.78 13.63
CA VAL A 9 5.57 0.66 13.62
C VAL A 9 4.16 1.17 13.36
N ARG A 10 3.78 2.33 13.92
CA ARG A 10 2.47 2.95 13.64
C ARG A 10 2.34 3.32 12.15
N TYR A 11 3.40 3.85 11.54
CA TYR A 11 3.40 4.09 10.09
C TYR A 11 3.29 2.81 9.27
N ILE A 12 4.00 1.73 9.64
CA ILE A 12 3.86 0.43 8.98
C ILE A 12 2.42 -0.10 9.08
N ASN A 13 1.79 0.00 10.25
CA ASN A 13 0.40 -0.42 10.40
C ASN A 13 -0.56 0.40 9.54
N ALA A 14 -0.30 1.70 9.38
CA ALA A 14 -1.09 2.56 8.50
C ALA A 14 -0.85 2.22 7.02
N LEU A 15 0.40 2.03 6.60
CA LEU A 15 0.76 1.63 5.23
C LEU A 15 0.14 0.28 4.85
N ARG A 16 0.03 -0.66 5.78
CA ARG A 16 -0.59 -1.98 5.56
C ARG A 16 -2.03 -1.90 5.06
N GLN A 17 -2.74 -0.81 5.37
CA GLN A 17 -4.13 -0.60 4.93
C GLN A 17 -4.23 -0.08 3.49
N MET A 18 -3.12 0.25 2.83
CA MET A 18 -3.13 0.84 1.50
C MET A 18 -3.11 -0.22 0.39
N PRO A 19 -3.73 0.04 -0.79
CA PRO A 19 -3.86 -0.90 -1.89
C PRO A 19 -2.53 -1.50 -2.36
N GLN A 20 -1.47 -0.70 -2.45
CA GLN A 20 -0.16 -1.16 -2.90
C GLN A 20 0.53 -2.14 -1.93
N TYR A 21 0.00 -2.28 -0.70
CA TYR A 21 0.47 -3.26 0.28
C TYR A 21 -0.60 -4.31 0.63
N HIS A 22 -1.81 -4.21 0.09
CA HIS A 22 -2.93 -5.10 0.44
C HIS A 22 -2.70 -6.55 -0.03
N CYS A 23 -1.87 -6.77 -1.05
CA CYS A 23 -1.52 -8.13 -1.51
C CYS A 23 -0.61 -8.90 -0.53
N ASN A 24 -0.13 -8.28 0.55
CA ASN A 24 0.66 -8.98 1.56
C ASN A 24 -0.24 -9.91 2.38
N VAL A 25 -0.05 -11.22 2.23
CA VAL A 25 -0.81 -12.25 2.97
C VAL A 25 -0.35 -12.37 4.43
N ASP A 26 0.91 -12.03 4.72
CA ASP A 26 1.45 -12.01 6.07
C ASP A 26 1.00 -10.74 6.80
N SER A 27 0.26 -10.90 7.88
CA SER A 27 -0.22 -9.81 8.74
C SER A 27 0.85 -9.30 9.72
N SER A 28 1.99 -9.98 9.79
CA SER A 28 3.16 -9.64 10.59
C SER A 28 4.38 -9.35 9.68
N GLY A 29 5.37 -8.61 10.15
CA GLY A 29 6.61 -8.39 9.39
C GLY A 29 6.59 -7.28 8.31
N PRO A 30 7.63 -7.23 7.45
CA PRO A 30 7.83 -6.18 6.45
C PRO A 30 6.74 -6.17 5.37
N LEU A 31 6.35 -4.98 4.95
CA LEU A 31 5.39 -4.81 3.85
C LEU A 31 6.12 -4.90 2.52
N THR A 32 5.60 -5.68 1.57
CA THR A 32 6.11 -5.70 0.19
C THR A 32 5.18 -4.90 -0.71
N HIS A 33 5.74 -3.93 -1.42
CA HIS A 33 5.01 -3.13 -2.40
C HIS A 33 4.68 -3.98 -3.63
N ALA A 34 3.39 -4.12 -3.96
CA ALA A 34 2.89 -5.06 -4.96
C ALA A 34 3.47 -4.85 -6.36
N LEU A 35 3.73 -3.59 -6.74
CA LEU A 35 4.19 -3.26 -8.10
C LEU A 35 5.71 -3.20 -8.26
N THR A 36 6.45 -3.05 -7.16
CA THR A 36 7.91 -2.80 -7.22
C THR A 36 8.73 -3.86 -6.49
N GLY A 37 8.10 -4.71 -5.66
CA GLY A 37 8.78 -5.69 -4.83
C GLY A 37 9.59 -5.07 -3.69
N VAL A 38 9.55 -3.75 -3.51
CA VAL A 38 10.25 -3.05 -2.44
C VAL A 38 9.68 -3.44 -1.09
N ARG A 39 10.54 -3.78 -0.13
CA ARG A 39 10.16 -4.14 1.23
C ARG A 39 10.35 -2.95 2.17
N VAL A 40 9.34 -2.67 2.97
CA VAL A 40 9.33 -1.57 3.94
C VAL A 40 9.20 -2.16 5.34
N SER A 41 10.08 -1.75 6.24
CA SER A 41 10.15 -2.26 7.61
C SER A 41 10.33 -1.12 8.62
N PRO A 42 9.81 -1.27 9.84
CA PRO A 42 10.08 -0.30 10.90
C PRO A 42 11.56 -0.37 11.29
N THR A 43 12.15 0.79 11.61
CA THR A 43 13.50 0.89 12.20
C THR A 43 13.43 1.30 13.65
N GLY A 44 14.57 1.21 14.34
CA GLY A 44 14.70 1.58 15.75
C GLY A 44 14.41 0.43 16.70
N GLU A 45 14.54 0.71 17.99
CA GLU A 45 14.10 -0.23 19.03
C GLU A 45 12.56 -0.25 19.05
N LEU A 46 11.98 -1.36 18.60
CA LEU A 46 10.52 -1.52 18.46
C LEU A 46 9.76 -1.40 19.79
N HIS A 47 10.48 -1.48 20.91
CA HIS A 47 9.96 -1.37 22.27
C HIS A 47 10.30 -0.03 22.95
N ASP A 48 11.07 0.86 22.29
CA ASP A 48 11.31 2.21 22.80
C ASP A 48 10.14 3.12 22.42
N GLU A 49 9.33 3.46 23.41
CA GLU A 49 8.16 4.32 23.26
C GLU A 49 8.53 5.80 23.02
N ASN A 50 9.80 6.19 23.25
CA ASN A 50 10.29 7.55 23.06
C ASN A 50 10.90 7.80 21.67
N ASP A 51 11.05 6.76 20.85
CA ASP A 51 11.51 6.93 19.47
C ASP A 51 10.42 7.60 18.63
N THR A 52 10.61 8.91 18.48
CA THR A 52 9.77 9.82 17.72
C THR A 52 10.39 10.20 16.38
N VAL A 53 11.56 9.64 16.02
CA VAL A 53 12.30 10.03 14.81
C VAL A 53 11.52 9.63 13.56
N GLY A 54 10.78 8.52 13.64
CA GLY A 54 9.88 8.08 12.57
C GLY A 54 10.67 7.80 11.30
N ILE A 55 11.60 6.85 11.37
CA ILE A 55 12.35 6.35 10.22
C ILE A 55 11.80 4.99 9.80
N LEU A 56 11.88 4.70 8.50
CA LEU A 56 11.59 3.38 7.93
C LEU A 56 12.79 2.90 7.13
N ALA A 57 13.00 1.60 7.13
CA ALA A 57 13.98 0.95 6.26
C ALA A 57 13.27 0.45 5.00
N VAL A 58 13.84 0.80 3.85
CA VAL A 58 13.36 0.43 2.53
C VAL A 58 14.42 -0.44 1.86
N GLU A 59 14.07 -1.68 1.54
CA GLU A 59 14.92 -2.66 0.88
C GLU A 59 14.42 -2.92 -0.54
N PHE A 60 15.28 -2.69 -1.52
CA PHE A 60 14.98 -2.88 -2.93
C PHE A 60 15.24 -4.33 -3.37
N PRO A 61 14.55 -4.82 -4.42
CA PRO A 61 14.92 -6.07 -5.08
C PRO A 61 16.38 -6.00 -5.53
N GLY A 62 17.24 -6.80 -4.91
CA GLY A 62 18.71 -6.73 -5.07
C GLY A 62 19.46 -6.46 -3.75
N GLY A 63 18.75 -6.21 -2.66
CA GLY A 63 19.31 -6.13 -1.31
C GLY A 63 19.89 -4.77 -0.91
N HIS A 64 19.84 -3.78 -1.81
CA HIS A 64 20.17 -2.39 -1.45
C HIS A 64 19.15 -1.84 -0.45
N LYS A 65 19.64 -1.11 0.57
CA LYS A 65 18.81 -0.58 1.66
C LYS A 65 19.05 0.90 1.84
N ILE A 66 17.97 1.63 2.09
CA ILE A 66 18.00 3.03 2.51
C ILE A 66 17.10 3.24 3.73
N GLU A 67 17.37 4.31 4.47
CA GLU A 67 16.49 4.81 5.51
C GLU A 67 15.75 6.04 5.00
N VAL A 68 14.46 6.15 5.33
CA VAL A 68 13.60 7.24 4.89
C VAL A 68 12.81 7.83 6.03
N ASN A 69 12.47 9.11 5.93
CA ASN A 69 11.50 9.73 6.83
C ASN A 69 10.11 9.11 6.61
N ALA A 70 9.53 8.55 7.66
CA ALA A 70 8.26 7.81 7.61
C ALA A 70 7.10 8.70 7.18
N PHE A 71 7.04 9.95 7.65
CA PHE A 71 5.97 10.88 7.30
C PHE A 71 5.99 11.23 5.81
N SER A 72 7.16 11.60 5.27
CA SER A 72 7.30 11.91 3.85
C SER A 72 6.98 10.69 2.98
N PHE A 73 7.49 9.51 3.35
CA PHE A 73 7.19 8.27 2.65
C PHE A 73 5.68 7.96 2.66
N PHE A 74 5.03 8.14 3.81
CA PHE A 74 3.59 7.94 3.99
C PHE A 74 2.76 8.88 3.10
N GLN A 75 3.13 10.16 2.97
CA GLN A 75 2.43 11.09 2.08
C GLN A 75 2.52 10.66 0.61
N ILE A 76 3.68 10.15 0.18
CA ILE A 76 3.86 9.64 -1.19
C ILE A 76 2.99 8.39 -1.39
N ALA A 77 3.00 7.47 -0.43
CA ALA A 77 2.19 6.26 -0.49
C ALA A 77 0.67 6.55 -0.50
N LEU A 78 0.21 7.57 0.25
CA LEU A 78 -1.19 8.01 0.22
C LEU A 78 -1.61 8.49 -1.18
N LYS A 79 -0.77 9.31 -1.82
CA LYS A 79 -1.05 9.79 -3.18
C LYS A 79 -1.16 8.64 -4.16
N GLU A 80 -0.24 7.67 -4.09
CA GLU A 80 -0.28 6.47 -4.92
C GLU A 80 -1.51 5.62 -4.66
N ALA A 81 -1.86 5.41 -3.38
CA ALA A 81 -3.05 4.65 -2.97
C ALA A 81 -4.32 5.22 -3.63
N ALA A 82 -4.51 6.54 -3.54
CA ALA A 82 -5.66 7.21 -4.13
C ALA A 82 -5.70 7.05 -5.67
N GLU A 83 -4.55 7.12 -6.34
CA GLU A 83 -4.47 6.91 -7.79
C GLU A 83 -4.80 5.47 -8.19
N ILE A 84 -4.34 4.49 -7.42
CA ILE A 84 -4.67 3.07 -7.63
C ILE A 84 -6.19 2.88 -7.51
N GLU A 85 -6.79 3.34 -6.42
CA GLU A 85 -8.24 3.16 -6.16
C GLU A 85 -9.10 3.80 -7.26
N ILE A 86 -8.79 5.05 -7.64
CA ILE A 86 -9.50 5.74 -8.74
C ILE A 86 -9.35 4.98 -10.07
N SER A 87 -8.20 4.34 -10.30
CA SER A 87 -7.93 3.62 -11.53
C SER A 87 -8.62 2.25 -11.56
N THR A 88 -8.70 1.55 -10.43
CA THR A 88 -9.24 0.18 -10.36
C THR A 88 -10.74 0.13 -10.05
N ALA A 89 -11.27 1.12 -9.35
CA ALA A 89 -12.67 1.18 -8.94
C ALA A 89 -13.27 2.60 -9.16
N PRO A 90 -13.24 3.13 -10.40
CA PRO A 90 -13.74 4.49 -10.67
C PRO A 90 -15.21 4.70 -10.26
N GLY A 91 -16.01 3.64 -10.26
CA GLY A 91 -17.42 3.67 -9.84
C GLY A 91 -17.60 4.07 -8.38
N ASP A 92 -16.72 3.63 -7.47
CA ASP A 92 -16.80 3.89 -6.03
C ASP A 92 -16.62 5.38 -5.71
N PHE A 93 -15.95 6.11 -6.60
CA PHE A 93 -15.75 7.57 -6.52
C PHE A 93 -16.79 8.36 -7.31
N GLY A 94 -17.85 7.72 -7.82
CA GLY A 94 -18.91 8.36 -8.59
C GLY A 94 -18.48 8.80 -10.00
N ILE A 95 -17.39 8.26 -10.53
CA ILE A 95 -16.93 8.56 -11.89
C ILE A 95 -17.79 7.79 -12.89
N ARG A 96 -18.76 8.51 -13.48
CA ARG A 96 -19.66 7.97 -14.51
C ARG A 96 -18.86 7.40 -15.68
N GLU A 97 -19.34 6.32 -16.27
CA GLU A 97 -18.68 5.61 -17.39
C GLU A 97 -18.23 6.53 -18.53
N GLY A 98 -19.09 7.46 -18.98
CA GLY A 98 -18.74 8.44 -20.02
C GLY A 98 -17.67 9.47 -19.64
N LYS A 99 -17.25 9.52 -18.37
CA LYS A 99 -16.13 10.33 -17.86
C LYS A 99 -14.91 9.50 -17.48
N GLN A 100 -14.99 8.17 -17.57
CA GLN A 100 -13.85 7.30 -17.32
C GLN A 100 -12.85 7.42 -18.47
N THR A 101 -11.57 7.34 -18.13
CA THR A 101 -10.50 7.27 -19.12
C THR A 101 -10.58 5.94 -19.90
N PRO A 102 -10.02 5.87 -21.12
CA PRO A 102 -9.98 4.62 -21.88
C PRO A 102 -9.33 3.45 -21.12
N VAL A 103 -8.32 3.74 -20.29
CA VAL A 103 -7.64 2.73 -19.46
C VAL A 103 -8.56 2.19 -18.38
N GLN A 104 -9.28 3.05 -17.65
CA GLN A 104 -10.25 2.65 -16.62
C GLN A 104 -11.36 1.77 -17.21
N LEU A 105 -11.94 2.17 -18.34
CA LEU A 105 -12.95 1.36 -19.05
C LEU A 105 -12.40 -0.02 -19.42
N ARG A 106 -11.16 -0.06 -19.93
CA ARG A 106 -10.53 -1.31 -20.35
C ARG A 106 -10.24 -2.24 -19.16
N ILE A 107 -9.84 -1.70 -18.01
CA ILE A 107 -9.65 -2.46 -16.77
C ILE A 107 -10.96 -3.13 -16.34
N THR A 108 -12.06 -2.36 -16.29
CA THR A 108 -13.38 -2.89 -15.92
C THR A 108 -13.82 -4.02 -16.85
N GLN A 109 -13.76 -3.80 -18.16
CA GLN A 109 -14.12 -4.81 -19.16
C GLN A 109 -13.26 -6.07 -19.06
N LEU A 110 -11.95 -5.90 -18.85
CA LEU A 110 -11.03 -7.02 -18.70
C LEU A 110 -11.35 -7.80 -17.41
N GLY A 111 -11.57 -7.11 -16.30
CA GLY A 111 -11.95 -7.72 -15.02
C GLY A 111 -13.24 -8.53 -15.14
N GLU A 112 -14.30 -7.95 -15.72
CA GLU A 112 -15.57 -8.65 -15.97
C GLU A 112 -15.42 -9.85 -16.91
N HIS A 113 -14.61 -9.74 -17.95
CA HIS A 113 -14.35 -10.85 -18.86
C HIS A 113 -13.63 -12.00 -18.14
N LEU A 114 -12.57 -11.69 -17.39
CA LEU A 114 -11.78 -12.69 -16.68
C LEU A 114 -12.59 -13.35 -15.56
N ARG A 115 -13.37 -12.58 -14.79
CA ARG A 115 -14.25 -13.14 -13.75
C ARG A 115 -15.24 -14.15 -14.31
N ARG A 116 -15.95 -13.80 -15.40
CA ARG A 116 -16.88 -14.73 -16.06
C ARG A 116 -16.17 -15.95 -16.66
N LYS A 117 -15.05 -15.73 -17.36
CA LYS A 117 -14.31 -16.80 -18.05
C LYS A 117 -13.74 -17.84 -17.09
N HIS A 118 -13.33 -17.40 -15.90
CA HIS A 118 -12.68 -18.23 -14.89
C HIS A 118 -13.58 -18.54 -13.69
N SER A 119 -14.87 -18.20 -13.76
CA SER A 119 -15.84 -18.41 -12.67
C SER A 119 -15.37 -17.86 -11.32
N LEU A 120 -14.87 -16.62 -11.32
CA LEU A 120 -14.34 -15.91 -10.15
C LEU A 120 -15.37 -15.00 -9.49
N ASP A 121 -16.64 -15.10 -9.88
CA ASP A 121 -17.73 -14.40 -9.20
C ASP A 121 -18.07 -15.20 -7.93
N GLU A 122 -17.55 -14.76 -6.77
CA GLU A 122 -17.94 -15.26 -5.44
C GLU A 122 -19.32 -14.72 -5.02
#